data_AF-D3JAL9-F1
#
_entry.id   AF-D3JAL9-F1
#
_cell.length_a   1.000
_cell.length_b   1.000
_cell.length_c   1.000
_cell.angle_alpha   90.00
_cell.angle_beta   90.00
_cell.angle_gamma   90.00
#
_symmetry.space_group_name_H-M   'P 1'
#
loop_
_entity.id
_entity.type
_entity.pdbx_description
1 polymer ?
#
loop_
_entity_poly.entity_id
_entity_poly.type
_entity_poly.pdbx_seq_one_letter_code
_entity_poly.pdbx_strand_id
1 'polypeptide(L)'
;ETVLTVLHAGGIFGGGGYKVSGGLHGVGVSVVNALSEWLEVTVFRDKKEYSQRFERGTPATELTSKPIKEARTGTSVSFLPDTSIFTTGIEFDCDTIASRLRELAYLNAGVKITLTDNRLELLNREAPRVETYCYEGGIREYIAYMNNDKQPLHEDIIYTCGERSNVQIEVALQWCTDAYSDTVLGFANNIRTIDGGTHLEGLKTVLTRTLNAIARKRNKLKEGDANLGGENIREGLTAVT
;
A
#
# COMPACT_ATOMS: atom_id res chain seq x y z
N GLU A 1 14.87 -3.51 -20.93
CA GLU A 1 14.82 -4.95 -21.24
C GLU A 1 15.02 -5.89 -20.05
N THR A 2 16.21 -6.04 -19.47
CA THR A 2 16.52 -7.12 -18.50
C THR A 2 15.50 -7.27 -17.35
N VAL A 3 15.08 -6.17 -16.73
CA VAL A 3 14.09 -6.20 -15.63
C VAL A 3 12.69 -6.66 -16.05
N LEU A 4 12.38 -6.61 -17.36
CA LEU A 4 11.09 -7.01 -17.94
C LEU A 4 11.10 -8.44 -18.47
N THR A 5 12.27 -9.01 -18.78
CA THR A 5 12.38 -10.32 -19.44
C THR A 5 13.09 -11.37 -18.58
N VAL A 6 13.82 -10.98 -17.54
CA VAL A 6 14.59 -11.88 -16.68
C VAL A 6 14.02 -11.85 -15.27
N LEU A 7 13.67 -13.03 -14.75
CA LEU A 7 13.25 -13.19 -13.36
C LEU A 7 14.43 -12.96 -12.41
N HIS A 8 14.16 -12.42 -11.23
CA HIS A 8 15.17 -12.07 -10.21
C HIS A 8 16.18 -11.02 -10.69
N ALA A 9 15.79 -10.17 -11.64
CA ALA A 9 16.58 -9.03 -12.08
C ALA A 9 16.02 -7.74 -11.49
N GLY A 10 16.85 -6.96 -10.79
CA GLY A 10 16.45 -5.65 -10.27
C GLY A 10 17.50 -4.99 -9.38
N GLY A 11 17.39 -3.67 -9.20
CA GLY A 11 18.28 -2.88 -8.33
C GLY A 11 17.97 -2.96 -6.84
N ILE A 12 17.06 -3.86 -6.44
CA ILE A 12 16.62 -4.09 -5.07
C ILE A 12 17.51 -5.08 -4.30
N PHE A 13 18.46 -5.73 -5.00
CA PHE A 13 19.44 -6.62 -4.39
C PHE A 13 20.71 -5.83 -4.01
N GLY A 14 21.27 -6.09 -2.84
CA GLY A 14 22.60 -5.59 -2.46
C GLY A 14 22.67 -4.15 -1.92
N GLY A 15 21.55 -3.54 -1.51
CA GLY A 15 21.53 -2.31 -0.70
C GLY A 15 21.94 -1.00 -1.39
N GLY A 16 22.35 -1.03 -2.66
CA GLY A 16 22.82 0.15 -3.40
C GLY A 16 21.74 0.96 -4.13
N GLY A 17 20.66 0.32 -4.57
CA GLY A 17 19.62 0.98 -5.39
C GLY A 17 18.45 1.57 -4.57
N TYR A 18 18.03 0.88 -3.52
CA TYR A 18 16.92 1.30 -2.65
C TYR A 18 17.29 1.05 -1.18
N LYS A 19 17.09 2.06 -0.32
CA LYS A 19 17.34 1.94 1.13
C LYS A 19 16.31 1.04 1.80
N VAL A 20 15.03 1.21 1.44
CA VAL A 20 13.88 0.40 1.90
C VAL A 20 12.90 0.29 0.73
N SER A 21 12.40 -0.92 0.44
CA SER A 21 11.41 -1.15 -0.60
C SER A 21 10.49 -2.33 -0.26
N GLY A 22 9.25 -2.29 -0.75
CA GLY A 22 8.31 -3.42 -0.65
C GLY A 22 8.65 -4.55 -1.63
N GLY A 23 9.21 -4.21 -2.80
CA GLY A 23 9.70 -5.21 -3.75
C GLY A 23 11.03 -5.80 -3.29
N LEU A 24 11.07 -7.14 -3.15
CA LEU A 24 12.29 -7.89 -2.78
C LEU A 24 12.62 -9.04 -3.74
N HIS A 25 11.65 -9.50 -4.54
CA HIS A 25 11.81 -10.72 -5.34
C HIS A 25 12.44 -10.51 -6.71
N GLY A 26 12.33 -9.29 -7.28
CA GLY A 26 12.86 -8.98 -8.60
C GLY A 26 12.08 -9.64 -9.74
N VAL A 27 10.79 -9.91 -9.53
CA VAL A 27 9.93 -10.61 -10.52
C VAL A 27 8.65 -9.87 -10.87
N GLY A 28 8.28 -8.82 -10.11
CA GLY A 28 6.95 -8.22 -10.23
C GLY A 28 6.65 -7.71 -11.64
N VAL A 29 7.51 -6.84 -12.18
CA VAL A 29 7.28 -6.24 -13.50
C VAL A 29 7.47 -7.23 -14.65
N SER A 30 8.35 -8.22 -14.51
CA SER A 30 8.52 -9.29 -15.50
C SER A 30 7.31 -10.22 -15.56
N VAL A 31 6.65 -10.50 -14.42
CA VAL A 31 5.38 -11.25 -14.41
C VAL A 31 4.28 -10.45 -15.10
N VAL A 32 4.16 -9.14 -14.83
CA VAL A 32 3.21 -8.28 -15.55
C VAL A 32 3.47 -8.33 -17.06
N ASN A 33 4.73 -8.22 -17.49
CA ASN A 33 5.09 -8.33 -18.90
C ASN A 33 4.72 -9.70 -19.52
N ALA A 34 5.03 -10.80 -18.83
CA ALA A 34 4.76 -12.15 -19.30
C ALA A 34 3.25 -12.46 -19.41
N LEU A 35 2.42 -11.85 -18.55
CA LEU A 35 0.96 -12.04 -18.52
C LEU A 35 0.18 -10.98 -19.31
N SER A 36 0.89 -10.16 -20.10
CA SER A 36 0.29 -9.12 -20.93
C SER A 36 0.33 -9.50 -22.40
N GLU A 37 -0.74 -9.21 -23.14
CA GLU A 37 -0.74 -9.31 -24.60
C GLU A 37 0.32 -8.36 -25.17
N TRP A 38 0.36 -7.13 -24.65
CA TRP A 38 1.42 -6.17 -24.90
C TRP A 38 1.75 -5.34 -23.67
N LEU A 39 3.00 -4.89 -23.58
CA LEU A 39 3.48 -3.93 -22.59
C LEU A 39 4.37 -2.89 -23.27
N GLU A 40 4.13 -1.62 -22.96
CA GLU A 40 4.95 -0.50 -23.40
C GLU A 40 5.58 0.19 -22.19
N VAL A 41 6.89 0.45 -22.28
CA VAL A 41 7.62 1.18 -21.26
C VAL A 41 8.27 2.41 -21.87
N THR A 42 8.11 3.54 -21.19
CA THR A 42 8.78 4.80 -21.52
C THR A 42 9.56 5.30 -20.32
N VAL A 43 10.88 5.50 -20.47
CA VAL A 43 11.76 5.99 -19.42
C VAL A 43 12.28 7.37 -19.79
N PHE A 44 12.16 8.33 -18.89
CA PHE A 44 12.73 9.66 -19.00
C PHE A 44 13.94 9.76 -18.08
N ARG A 45 15.13 9.89 -18.67
CA ARG A 45 16.39 10.00 -17.95
C ARG A 45 17.46 10.70 -18.79
N ASP A 46 18.31 11.50 -18.16
CA ASP A 46 19.46 12.15 -18.81
C ASP A 46 19.07 12.97 -20.07
N LYS A 47 17.94 13.70 -19.99
CA LYS A 47 17.33 14.48 -21.09
C LYS A 47 17.01 13.66 -22.34
N LYS A 48 16.77 12.35 -22.16
CA LYS A 48 16.32 11.43 -23.20
C LYS A 48 15.05 10.71 -22.77
N GLU A 49 14.21 10.45 -23.76
CA GLU A 49 13.08 9.53 -23.68
C GLU A 49 13.51 8.23 -24.34
N TYR A 50 13.39 7.13 -23.59
CA TYR A 50 13.64 5.77 -24.06
C TYR A 50 12.31 5.04 -24.15
N SER A 51 12.05 4.32 -25.24
CA SER A 51 10.80 3.56 -25.44
C SER A 51 11.08 2.17 -25.98
N GLN A 52 10.37 1.18 -25.44
CA GLN A 52 10.43 -0.22 -25.86
C GLN A 52 9.04 -0.86 -25.71
N ARG A 53 8.65 -1.67 -26.70
CA ARG A 53 7.42 -2.47 -26.68
C ARG A 53 7.74 -3.95 -26.55
N PHE A 54 6.88 -4.64 -25.81
CA PHE A 54 6.92 -6.08 -25.58
C PHE A 54 5.56 -6.68 -25.95
N GLU A 55 5.58 -7.91 -26.44
CA GLU A 55 4.38 -8.71 -26.73
C GLU A 55 4.55 -10.08 -26.09
N ARG A 56 3.62 -10.45 -25.20
CA ARG A 56 3.63 -11.73 -24.46
C ARG A 56 5.00 -12.04 -23.84
N GLY A 57 5.56 -11.05 -23.14
CA GLY A 57 6.85 -11.15 -22.45
C GLY A 57 8.10 -10.97 -23.33
N THR A 58 7.97 -10.93 -24.66
CA THR A 58 9.11 -10.86 -25.59
C THR A 58 9.29 -9.44 -26.14
N PRO A 59 10.53 -8.91 -26.27
CA PRO A 59 10.76 -7.63 -26.95
C PRO A 59 10.20 -7.66 -28.38
N ALA A 60 9.25 -6.77 -28.68
CA ALA A 60 8.69 -6.59 -30.02
C ALA A 60 9.41 -5.48 -30.79
N THR A 61 10.05 -4.55 -30.08
CA THR A 61 10.91 -3.52 -30.67
C THR A 61 12.25 -3.45 -29.94
N GLU A 62 13.26 -2.96 -30.65
CA GLU A 62 14.50 -2.50 -30.04
C GLU A 62 14.23 -1.32 -29.09
N LEU A 63 15.13 -1.11 -28.12
CA LEU A 63 15.09 0.07 -27.26
C LEU A 63 15.46 1.32 -28.08
N THR A 64 14.49 2.18 -28.32
CA THR A 64 14.71 3.45 -29.02
C THR A 64 15.00 4.58 -28.03
N SER A 65 15.73 5.60 -28.46
CA SER A 65 15.95 6.80 -27.65
C SER A 65 15.87 8.07 -28.49
N LYS A 66 15.26 9.13 -27.93
CA LYS A 66 15.24 10.47 -28.54
C LYS A 66 15.52 11.54 -27.49
N PRO A 67 16.19 12.65 -27.86
CA PRO A 67 16.40 13.77 -26.95
C PRO A 67 15.08 14.47 -26.63
N ILE A 68 14.92 14.93 -25.40
CA ILE A 68 13.80 15.76 -24.96
C ILE A 68 14.30 17.11 -24.44
N LYS A 69 13.52 18.17 -24.70
CA LYS A 69 13.86 19.54 -24.25
C LYS A 69 13.58 19.74 -22.76
N GLU A 70 12.59 19.03 -22.24
CA GLU A 70 12.13 19.15 -20.86
C GLU A 70 13.09 18.41 -19.90
N ALA A 71 13.36 19.02 -18.74
CA ALA A 71 14.09 18.37 -17.65
C ALA A 71 13.13 17.45 -16.86
N ARG A 72 12.72 16.34 -17.48
CA ARG A 72 11.83 15.33 -16.89
C ARG A 72 12.59 14.07 -16.51
N THR A 73 12.22 13.46 -15.39
CA THR A 73 12.64 12.13 -14.99
C THR A 73 11.44 11.27 -14.60
N GLY A 74 11.48 9.97 -14.87
CA GLY A 74 10.45 9.04 -14.43
C GLY A 74 10.26 7.87 -15.39
N THR A 75 9.31 7.01 -15.07
CA THR A 75 8.98 5.82 -15.85
C THR A 75 7.48 5.73 -16.02
N SER A 76 7.03 5.51 -17.25
CA SER A 76 5.66 5.17 -17.59
C SER A 76 5.62 3.71 -18.04
N VAL A 77 4.66 2.95 -17.53
CA VAL A 77 4.40 1.56 -17.95
C VAL A 77 2.92 1.47 -18.30
N SER A 78 2.63 0.93 -19.48
CA SER A 78 1.29 0.67 -19.98
C SER A 78 1.22 -0.77 -20.44
N PHE A 79 0.15 -1.48 -20.11
CA PHE A 79 0.03 -2.89 -20.45
C PHE A 79 -1.43 -3.27 -20.70
N LEU A 80 -1.63 -4.32 -21.49
CA LEU A 80 -2.92 -4.96 -21.70
C LEU A 80 -2.84 -6.42 -21.22
N PRO A 81 -3.63 -6.84 -20.22
CA PRO A 81 -3.64 -8.23 -19.78
C PRO A 81 -4.02 -9.19 -20.90
N ASP A 82 -3.39 -10.36 -20.93
CA ASP A 82 -3.57 -11.34 -21.99
C ASP A 82 -4.90 -12.08 -21.89
N THR A 83 -5.79 -11.90 -22.87
CA THR A 83 -7.11 -12.53 -22.93
C THR A 83 -7.08 -14.05 -23.07
N SER A 84 -5.96 -14.62 -23.54
CA SER A 84 -5.78 -16.08 -23.59
C SER A 84 -5.44 -16.69 -22.23
N ILE A 85 -4.98 -15.86 -21.28
CA ILE A 85 -4.66 -16.27 -19.91
C ILE A 85 -5.84 -15.95 -18.99
N PHE A 86 -6.37 -14.72 -19.07
CA PHE A 86 -7.51 -14.25 -18.27
C PHE A 86 -8.82 -14.44 -19.04
N THR A 87 -9.35 -15.66 -19.03
CA THR A 87 -10.44 -16.08 -19.93
C THR A 87 -11.85 -15.69 -19.48
N THR A 88 -12.04 -15.31 -18.21
CA THR A 88 -13.36 -14.99 -17.62
C THR A 88 -13.82 -13.55 -17.88
N GLY A 89 -13.14 -12.82 -18.77
CA GLY A 89 -13.30 -11.39 -18.95
C GLY A 89 -12.32 -10.59 -18.10
N ILE A 90 -11.81 -9.49 -18.66
CA ILE A 90 -10.87 -8.58 -18.00
C ILE A 90 -11.60 -7.27 -17.73
N GLU A 91 -11.87 -7.00 -16.46
CA GLU A 91 -12.40 -5.71 -16.03
C GLU A 91 -11.60 -5.20 -14.84
N PHE A 92 -11.12 -3.95 -14.95
CA PHE A 92 -10.48 -3.26 -13.86
C PHE A 92 -11.53 -2.55 -13.01
N ASP A 93 -11.75 -3.04 -11.80
CA ASP A 93 -12.65 -2.39 -10.84
C ASP A 93 -12.01 -1.08 -10.32
N CYS A 94 -12.63 0.04 -10.66
CA CYS A 94 -12.08 1.37 -10.36
C CYS A 94 -12.02 1.63 -8.85
N ASP A 95 -13.02 1.14 -8.11
CA ASP A 95 -13.12 1.36 -6.66
C ASP A 95 -12.06 0.55 -5.88
N THR A 96 -11.74 -0.66 -6.33
CA THR A 96 -10.64 -1.48 -5.79
C THR A 96 -9.30 -0.78 -5.98
N ILE A 97 -9.04 -0.25 -7.18
CA ILE A 97 -7.82 0.51 -7.47
C ILE A 97 -7.78 1.80 -6.64
N ALA A 98 -8.89 2.56 -6.62
CA ALA A 98 -9.04 3.79 -5.86
C ALA A 98 -8.75 3.59 -4.38
N SER A 99 -9.35 2.54 -3.78
CA SER A 99 -9.13 2.16 -2.38
C SER A 99 -7.64 1.91 -2.12
N ARG A 100 -6.98 1.09 -2.95
CA ARG A 100 -5.56 0.77 -2.78
C ARG A 100 -4.64 1.99 -2.94
N LEU A 101 -4.93 2.87 -3.91
CA LEU A 101 -4.16 4.10 -4.13
C LEU A 101 -4.33 5.10 -2.99
N ARG A 102 -5.54 5.18 -2.41
CA ARG A 102 -5.82 6.00 -1.22
C ARG A 102 -5.04 5.51 0.00
N GLU A 103 -5.02 4.20 0.26
CA GLU A 103 -4.17 3.60 1.29
C GLU A 103 -2.70 3.99 1.12
N LEU A 104 -2.17 3.85 -0.10
CA LEU A 104 -0.79 4.19 -0.40
C LEU A 104 -0.49 5.68 -0.19
N ALA A 105 -1.43 6.56 -0.48
CA ALA A 105 -1.27 8.00 -0.23
C ALA A 105 -1.18 8.31 1.28
N TYR A 106 -1.94 7.61 2.13
CA TYR A 106 -1.79 7.75 3.59
C TYR A 106 -0.47 7.18 4.10
N LEU A 107 0.00 6.07 3.54
CA LEU A 107 1.28 5.45 3.95
C LEU A 107 2.50 6.27 3.48
N ASN A 108 2.33 7.15 2.50
CA ASN A 108 3.39 7.96 1.93
C ASN A 108 3.03 9.45 2.02
N ALA A 109 3.14 10.01 3.22
CA ALA A 109 2.80 11.39 3.48
C ALA A 109 3.47 12.34 2.47
N GLY A 110 2.69 13.23 1.86
CA GLY A 110 3.14 14.20 0.86
C GLY A 110 3.28 13.66 -0.57
N VAL A 111 3.04 12.36 -0.82
CA VAL A 111 3.03 11.81 -2.18
C VAL A 111 1.64 11.99 -2.80
N LYS A 112 1.59 12.73 -3.91
CA LYS A 112 0.38 12.89 -4.71
C LYS A 112 0.19 11.72 -5.66
N ILE A 113 -0.95 11.04 -5.55
CA ILE A 113 -1.38 9.96 -6.43
C ILE A 113 -2.65 10.38 -7.15
N THR A 114 -2.69 10.24 -8.47
CA THR A 114 -3.88 10.55 -9.28
C THR A 114 -4.34 9.29 -10.02
N LEU A 115 -5.62 8.95 -9.86
CA LEU A 115 -6.32 7.93 -10.62
C LEU A 115 -7.21 8.61 -11.66
N THR A 116 -7.17 8.12 -12.89
CA THR A 116 -8.04 8.62 -13.97
C THR A 116 -8.63 7.44 -14.71
N ASP A 117 -9.96 7.36 -14.72
CA ASP A 117 -10.72 6.37 -15.47
C ASP A 117 -11.30 7.01 -16.73
N ASN A 118 -10.74 6.62 -17.88
CA ASN A 118 -11.11 7.14 -19.19
C ASN A 118 -12.23 6.32 -19.87
N ARG A 119 -12.85 5.34 -19.20
CA ARG A 119 -13.90 4.48 -19.77
C ARG A 119 -15.26 5.19 -19.76
N LEU A 120 -15.39 6.25 -20.55
CA LEU A 120 -16.58 7.14 -20.58
C LEU A 120 -17.91 6.39 -20.77
N GLU A 121 -17.93 5.43 -21.70
CA GLU A 121 -19.11 4.60 -22.00
C GLU A 121 -19.51 3.73 -20.80
N LEU A 122 -18.54 3.06 -20.16
CA LEU A 122 -18.78 2.23 -18.97
C LEU A 122 -19.32 3.08 -17.80
N LEU A 123 -18.81 4.30 -17.67
CA LEU A 123 -19.18 5.22 -16.59
C LEU A 123 -20.49 5.97 -16.85
N ASN A 124 -21.02 5.94 -18.08
CA ASN A 124 -22.11 6.81 -18.54
C ASN A 124 -21.85 8.29 -18.22
N ARG A 125 -20.65 8.80 -18.55
CA ARG A 125 -20.23 10.18 -18.29
C ARG A 125 -19.54 10.80 -19.50
N GLU A 126 -19.67 12.12 -19.64
CA GLU A 126 -19.02 12.90 -20.72
C GLU A 126 -17.54 13.24 -20.43
N ALA A 127 -17.12 13.12 -19.17
CA ALA A 127 -15.76 13.41 -18.73
C ALA A 127 -15.19 12.25 -17.89
N PRO A 128 -13.85 12.05 -17.90
CA PRO A 128 -13.20 11.01 -17.10
C PRO A 128 -13.48 11.17 -15.61
N ARG A 129 -13.58 10.05 -14.88
CA ARG A 129 -13.55 10.07 -13.41
C ARG A 129 -12.11 10.29 -12.96
N VAL A 130 -11.85 11.40 -12.27
CA VAL A 130 -10.52 11.76 -11.76
C VAL A 130 -10.58 11.84 -10.24
N GLU A 131 -9.71 11.08 -9.58
CA GLU A 131 -9.51 11.14 -8.13
C GLU A 131 -8.05 11.44 -7.82
N THR A 132 -7.81 12.36 -6.89
CA THR A 132 -6.47 12.74 -6.45
C THR A 132 -6.36 12.56 -4.94
N TYR A 133 -5.30 11.87 -4.51
CA TYR A 133 -5.00 11.57 -3.14
C TYR A 133 -3.65 12.20 -2.78
N CYS A 134 -3.62 13.01 -1.74
CA CYS A 134 -2.41 13.60 -1.19
C CYS A 134 -2.69 13.92 0.27
N TYR A 135 -2.09 13.16 1.17
CA TYR A 135 -2.34 13.25 2.60
C TYR A 135 -1.03 13.57 3.31
N GLU A 136 -1.05 14.52 4.23
CA GLU A 136 0.12 14.95 4.99
C GLU A 136 0.14 14.34 6.40
N GLY A 137 -1.04 13.94 6.93
CA GLY A 137 -1.19 13.41 8.28
C GLY A 137 -0.84 11.92 8.42
N GLY A 138 -0.41 11.27 7.33
CA GLY A 138 0.05 9.89 7.33
C GLY A 138 -1.01 8.89 7.83
N ILE A 139 -0.57 7.87 8.56
CA ILE A 139 -1.46 6.85 9.11
C ILE A 139 -2.42 7.36 10.20
N ARG A 140 -2.17 8.54 10.80
CA ARG A 140 -3.14 9.16 11.73
C ARG A 140 -4.39 9.60 10.98
N GLU A 141 -4.19 10.25 9.84
CA GLU A 141 -5.29 10.68 8.97
C GLU A 141 -6.03 9.47 8.40
N TYR A 142 -5.32 8.35 8.18
CA TYR A 142 -5.95 7.11 7.76
C TYR A 142 -6.89 6.52 8.83
N ILE A 143 -6.49 6.53 10.10
CA ILE A 143 -7.37 6.13 11.21
C ILE A 143 -8.60 7.04 11.27
N ALA A 144 -8.42 8.36 11.15
CA ALA A 144 -9.53 9.31 11.14
C ALA A 144 -10.52 9.00 10.01
N TYR A 145 -10.00 8.74 8.81
CA TYR A 145 -10.80 8.34 7.65
C TYR A 145 -11.59 7.03 7.90
N MET A 146 -10.94 5.99 8.44
CA MET A 146 -11.60 4.71 8.73
C MET A 146 -12.66 4.79 9.84
N ASN A 147 -12.57 5.81 10.69
CA ASN A 147 -13.48 6.04 11.80
C ASN A 147 -14.47 7.18 11.54
N ASN A 148 -14.52 7.74 10.32
CA ASN A 148 -15.35 8.91 10.01
C ASN A 148 -16.84 8.71 10.33
N ASP A 149 -17.34 7.48 10.17
CA ASP A 149 -18.74 7.13 10.40
C ASP A 149 -18.97 6.40 11.74
N LYS A 150 -17.97 6.40 12.63
CA LYS A 150 -18.02 5.76 13.96
C LYS A 150 -18.01 6.81 15.07
N GLN A 151 -18.33 6.42 16.30
CA GLN A 151 -18.25 7.24 17.49
C GLN A 151 -16.96 6.95 18.27
N PRO A 152 -15.92 7.81 18.21
CA PRO A 152 -14.68 7.59 18.94
C PRO A 152 -14.92 7.53 20.45
N LEU A 153 -14.34 6.53 21.11
CA LEU A 153 -14.32 6.42 22.58
C LEU A 153 -13.47 7.53 23.20
N HIS A 154 -12.48 8.01 22.46
CA HIS A 154 -11.60 9.10 22.86
C HIS A 154 -11.23 9.94 21.63
N GLU A 155 -11.11 11.25 21.83
CA GLU A 155 -10.85 12.22 20.75
C GLU A 155 -9.47 11.99 20.09
N ASP A 156 -8.43 11.79 20.91
CA ASP A 156 -7.06 11.71 20.42
C ASP A 156 -6.78 10.37 19.72
N ILE A 157 -6.31 10.42 18.47
CA ILE A 157 -5.74 9.25 17.80
C ILE A 157 -4.36 8.98 18.40
N ILE A 158 -4.20 7.80 18.99
CA ILE A 158 -2.93 7.39 19.57
C ILE A 158 -1.97 7.09 18.43
N TYR A 159 -0.81 7.72 18.46
CA TYR A 159 0.24 7.51 17.47
C TYR A 159 1.58 7.33 18.15
N THR A 160 2.35 6.38 17.65
CA THR A 160 3.73 6.18 18.07
C THR A 160 4.59 5.74 16.90
N CYS A 161 5.83 6.20 16.87
CA CYS A 161 6.83 5.75 15.92
C CYS A 161 8.13 5.44 16.66
N GLY A 162 8.90 4.48 16.18
CA GLY A 162 10.18 4.15 16.74
C GLY A 162 11.06 3.43 15.74
N GLU A 163 12.37 3.54 15.92
CA GLU A 163 13.35 2.81 15.14
C GLU A 163 14.24 2.01 16.09
N ARG A 164 14.46 0.74 15.78
CA ARG A 164 15.43 -0.10 16.49
C ARG A 164 16.09 -1.06 15.52
N SER A 165 17.41 -1.15 15.56
CA SER A 165 18.17 -2.07 14.70
C SER A 165 17.83 -1.91 13.21
N ASN A 166 17.70 -0.66 12.74
CA ASN A 166 17.28 -0.28 11.37
C ASN A 166 15.86 -0.75 10.97
N VAL A 167 15.02 -1.14 11.93
CA VAL A 167 13.60 -1.42 11.70
C VAL A 167 12.79 -0.26 12.25
N GLN A 168 12.13 0.46 11.34
CA GLN A 168 11.17 1.50 11.70
C GLN A 168 9.78 0.88 11.86
N ILE A 169 9.09 1.25 12.93
CA ILE A 169 7.71 0.88 13.21
C ILE A 169 6.93 2.17 13.43
N GLU A 170 5.76 2.25 12.83
CA GLU A 170 4.81 3.34 12.98
C GLU A 170 3.46 2.72 13.30
N VAL A 171 2.77 3.19 14.33
CA VAL A 171 1.48 2.65 14.74
C VAL A 171 0.53 3.80 15.03
N ALA A 172 -0.67 3.76 14.46
CA ALA A 172 -1.79 4.63 14.81
C ALA A 172 -3.00 3.80 15.21
N LEU A 173 -3.73 4.21 16.24
CA LEU A 173 -4.87 3.46 16.74
C LEU A 173 -5.89 4.33 17.48
N GLN A 174 -7.15 3.91 17.45
CA GLN A 174 -8.27 4.56 18.14
C GLN A 174 -9.40 3.55 18.38
N TRP A 175 -10.04 3.64 19.54
CA TRP A 175 -11.24 2.86 19.86
C TRP A 175 -12.51 3.64 19.55
N CYS A 176 -13.57 2.93 19.14
CA CYS A 176 -14.91 3.47 18.93
C CYS A 176 -15.93 2.72 19.81
N THR A 177 -16.93 3.43 20.34
CA THR A 177 -17.94 2.85 21.25
C THR A 177 -19.03 2.05 20.54
N ASP A 178 -19.26 2.33 19.27
CA ASP A 178 -20.29 1.74 18.41
C ASP A 178 -19.74 0.66 17.47
N ALA A 179 -18.49 0.22 17.69
CA ALA A 179 -17.84 -0.86 16.98
C ALA A 179 -17.59 -2.05 17.92
N TYR A 180 -18.00 -3.25 17.50
CA TYR A 180 -17.91 -4.48 18.30
C TYR A 180 -16.88 -5.48 17.76
N SER A 181 -16.15 -5.11 16.71
CA SER A 181 -15.05 -5.88 16.13
C SER A 181 -13.81 -5.01 16.00
N ASP A 182 -12.64 -5.65 15.94
CA ASP A 182 -11.40 -4.95 15.66
C ASP A 182 -11.15 -4.84 14.15
N THR A 183 -10.55 -3.73 13.75
CA THR A 183 -10.01 -3.49 12.40
C THR A 183 -8.52 -3.17 12.54
N VAL A 184 -7.68 -4.20 12.43
CA VAL A 184 -6.22 -4.04 12.54
C VAL A 184 -5.58 -4.30 11.18
N LEU A 185 -5.03 -3.26 10.57
CA LEU A 185 -4.35 -3.31 9.28
C LEU A 185 -2.84 -3.32 9.49
N GLY A 186 -2.14 -4.27 8.86
CA GLY A 186 -0.68 -4.36 8.91
C GLY A 186 -0.05 -4.12 7.54
N PHE A 187 1.07 -3.41 7.56
CA PHE A 187 1.87 -3.09 6.39
C PHE A 187 3.35 -3.35 6.67
N ALA A 188 4.06 -3.83 5.66
CA ALA A 188 5.51 -3.92 5.66
C ALA A 188 6.02 -3.26 4.37
N ASN A 189 6.77 -2.17 4.52
CA ASN A 189 7.29 -1.38 3.39
C ASN A 189 6.19 -1.04 2.36
N ASN A 190 5.06 -0.51 2.85
CA ASN A 190 3.85 -0.17 2.09
C ASN A 190 3.05 -1.34 1.49
N ILE A 191 3.47 -2.58 1.71
CA ILE A 191 2.73 -3.78 1.26
C ILE A 191 1.80 -4.24 2.37
N ARG A 192 0.52 -4.39 2.05
CA ARG A 192 -0.49 -4.88 2.99
C ARG A 192 -0.24 -6.36 3.29
N THR A 193 -0.12 -6.71 4.56
CA THR A 193 0.10 -8.08 5.03
C THR A 193 -1.23 -8.67 5.50
N ILE A 194 -2.02 -9.18 4.56
CA ILE A 194 -3.42 -9.60 4.78
C ILE A 194 -3.49 -10.77 5.77
N ASP A 195 -2.54 -11.71 5.69
CA ASP A 195 -2.49 -12.91 6.55
C ASP A 195 -1.84 -12.65 7.91
N GLY A 196 -1.56 -11.39 8.25
CA GLY A 196 -0.91 -11.05 9.51
C GLY A 196 0.62 -10.94 9.39
N GLY A 197 1.31 -11.29 10.46
CA GLY A 197 2.76 -11.25 10.53
C GLY A 197 3.28 -10.92 11.93
N THR A 198 4.59 -10.94 12.09
CA THR A 198 5.25 -10.71 13.38
C THR A 198 4.98 -9.32 13.95
N HIS A 199 4.83 -8.30 13.10
CA HIS A 199 4.45 -6.94 13.47
C HIS A 199 3.05 -6.88 14.09
N LEU A 200 2.07 -7.53 13.46
CA LEU A 200 0.68 -7.57 13.93
C LEU A 200 0.54 -8.38 15.23
N GLU A 201 1.18 -9.55 15.32
CA GLU A 201 1.17 -10.35 16.54
C GLU A 201 1.91 -9.65 17.69
N GLY A 202 2.99 -8.93 17.37
CA GLY A 202 3.70 -8.05 18.30
C GLY A 202 2.79 -6.95 18.85
N LEU A 203 2.08 -6.23 17.97
CA LEU A 203 1.12 -5.19 18.36
C LEU A 203 0.03 -5.75 19.27
N LYS A 204 -0.63 -6.85 18.89
CA LYS A 204 -1.70 -7.49 19.68
C LYS A 204 -1.21 -7.90 21.07
N THR A 205 -0.03 -8.50 21.13
CA THR A 205 0.61 -8.94 22.39
C THR A 205 0.92 -7.74 23.30
N VAL A 206 1.53 -6.69 22.73
CA VAL A 206 1.91 -5.50 23.50
C VAL A 206 0.70 -4.72 23.98
N LEU A 207 -0.34 -4.57 23.16
CA LEU A 207 -1.60 -3.91 23.57
C LEU A 207 -2.24 -4.65 24.74
N THR A 208 -2.38 -5.98 24.62
CA THR A 208 -2.99 -6.83 25.65
C THR A 208 -2.22 -6.72 26.98
N ARG A 209 -0.88 -6.81 26.93
CA ARG A 209 -0.02 -6.69 28.10
C ARG A 209 -0.09 -5.30 28.74
N THR A 210 -0.04 -4.26 27.92
CA THR A 210 0.02 -2.86 28.38
C THR A 210 -1.27 -2.45 29.06
N LEU A 211 -2.43 -2.77 28.48
CA LEU A 211 -3.71 -2.40 29.05
C LEU A 211 -4.02 -3.16 30.34
N ASN A 212 -3.70 -4.46 30.42
CA ASN A 212 -3.81 -5.21 31.67
C ASN A 212 -2.90 -4.63 32.78
N ALA A 213 -1.66 -4.24 32.44
CA ALA A 213 -0.75 -3.61 33.38
C ALA A 213 -1.27 -2.25 33.88
N ILE A 214 -1.85 -1.43 32.98
CA ILE A 214 -2.49 -0.15 33.34
C ILE A 214 -3.71 -0.37 34.23
N ALA A 215 -4.55 -1.35 33.91
CA ALA A 215 -5.76 -1.68 34.68
C ALA A 215 -5.41 -2.09 36.12
N ARG A 216 -4.41 -2.96 36.31
CA ARG A 216 -3.91 -3.35 37.63
C ARG A 216 -3.29 -2.16 38.38
N LYS A 217 -2.41 -1.39 37.72
CA LYS A 217 -1.77 -0.21 38.33
C LYS A 217 -2.77 0.85 38.79
N ARG A 218 -3.91 0.97 38.09
CA ARG A 218 -5.00 1.91 38.44
C ARG A 218 -6.08 1.29 39.33
N ASN A 219 -5.85 0.09 39.88
CA ASN A 219 -6.82 -0.65 40.71
C ASN A 219 -8.19 -0.85 40.04
N LYS A 220 -8.23 -0.91 38.70
CA LYS A 220 -9.44 -1.27 37.92
C LYS A 220 -9.60 -2.78 37.76
N LEU A 221 -8.52 -3.52 37.97
CA LEU A 221 -8.47 -4.99 38.01
C LEU A 221 -7.73 -5.37 39.30
N LYS A 222 -8.35 -6.16 40.17
CA LYS A 222 -7.75 -6.56 41.46
C LYS A 222 -6.73 -7.68 41.24
N GLU A 223 -5.87 -7.91 42.24
CA GLU A 223 -4.78 -8.89 42.13
C GLU A 223 -5.27 -10.34 41.91
N GLY A 224 -6.46 -10.68 42.42
CA GLY A 224 -7.10 -11.98 42.21
C GLY A 224 -7.95 -12.10 40.95
N ASP A 225 -8.18 -11.01 40.22
CA ASP A 225 -9.00 -11.02 39.01
C ASP A 225 -8.19 -11.57 37.82
N ALA A 226 -8.86 -12.34 36.95
CA ALA A 226 -8.27 -12.79 35.70
C ALA A 226 -7.97 -11.60 34.78
N ASN A 227 -6.92 -11.69 33.97
CA ASN A 227 -6.61 -10.68 32.97
C ASN A 227 -7.72 -10.58 31.91
N LEU A 228 -7.88 -9.40 31.35
CA LEU A 228 -8.72 -9.19 30.17
C LEU A 228 -8.14 -9.94 28.98
N GLY A 229 -8.99 -10.72 28.30
CA GLY A 229 -8.68 -11.33 27.01
C GLY A 229 -8.30 -10.29 25.96
N GLY A 230 -7.44 -10.68 25.02
CA GLY A 230 -6.93 -9.75 24.00
C GLY A 230 -8.03 -9.28 23.04
N GLU A 231 -8.99 -10.15 22.75
CA GLU A 231 -10.21 -9.86 22.00
C GLU A 231 -11.05 -8.78 22.68
N ASN A 232 -11.23 -8.84 24.01
CA ASN A 232 -11.98 -7.82 24.75
C ASN A 232 -11.26 -6.47 24.77
N ILE A 233 -9.93 -6.48 24.77
CA ILE A 233 -9.12 -5.27 24.69
C ILE A 233 -9.22 -4.60 23.31
N ARG A 234 -9.36 -5.39 22.25
CA ARG A 234 -9.42 -4.88 20.88
C ARG A 234 -10.84 -4.64 20.40
N GLU A 235 -11.87 -4.96 21.17
CA GLU A 235 -13.25 -4.64 20.81
C GLU A 235 -13.38 -3.13 20.49
N GLY A 236 -13.87 -2.82 19.28
CA GLY A 236 -13.99 -1.45 18.77
C GLY A 236 -12.68 -0.76 18.36
N LEU A 237 -11.55 -1.47 18.37
CA LEU A 237 -10.25 -0.94 17.96
C LEU A 237 -10.14 -0.82 16.45
N THR A 238 -9.73 0.35 15.96
CA THR A 238 -9.16 0.51 14.63
C THR A 238 -7.67 0.84 14.76
N ALA A 239 -6.80 0.09 14.08
CA ALA A 239 -5.35 0.25 14.18
C ALA A 239 -4.66 0.01 12.83
N VAL A 240 -3.57 0.74 12.60
CA VAL A 240 -2.67 0.62 11.44
C VAL A 240 -1.24 0.48 11.97
N THR A 241 -0.49 -0.49 11.46
CA THR A 241 0.92 -0.74 11.78
C THR A 241 1.74 -1.13 10.57
#